data_AF-A0A318A3B2-F1
#
_entry.id   AF-A0A318A3B2-F1
#
_cell.length_a   1.000
_cell.length_b   1.000
_cell.length_c   1.000
_cell.angle_alpha   90.00
_cell.angle_beta   90.00
_cell.angle_gamma   90.00
#
_symmetry.space_group_name_H-M   'P 1'
#
loop_
_entity.id
_entity.type
_entity.pdbx_description
1 polymer ?
#
loop_
_entity_poly.entity_id
_entity_poly.type
_entity_poly.pdbx_seq_one_letter_code
_entity_poly.pdbx_strand_id
1 'polypeptide(L)'
;MLPFTFEEVGVKESSVAESGQSAVDVTFTKDGAKVWQELTEEAVGTGDSARLLVKVGDKLQSVVRVMDAMKGDQAQIVPGTDGSAQDVVDLIQGN
;
A
#
# COMPACT_ATOMS: atom_id res chain seq x y z
N MET A 1 -21.98 -3.67 8.34
CA MET A 1 -20.61 -3.72 7.79
C MET A 1 -20.67 -2.95 6.49
N LEU A 2 -20.16 -1.72 6.46
CA LEU A 2 -20.13 -0.95 5.21
C LEU A 2 -19.15 -1.67 4.27
N PRO A 3 -19.47 -1.89 2.99
CA PRO A 3 -18.51 -2.46 2.07
C PRO A 3 -17.34 -1.49 1.94
N PHE A 4 -16.13 -1.95 2.26
CA PHE A 4 -14.94 -1.20 1.89
C PHE A 4 -14.85 -1.21 0.36
N THR A 5 -14.86 -0.03 -0.25
CA THR A 5 -14.53 0.14 -1.66
C THR A 5 -13.01 0.19 -1.79
N PHE A 6 -12.47 -0.59 -2.72
CA PHE A 6 -11.04 -0.57 -3.04
C PHE A 6 -10.83 0.17 -4.36
N GLU A 7 -9.77 0.98 -4.42
CA GLU A 7 -9.28 1.59 -5.65
C GLU A 7 -8.00 0.88 -6.09
N GLU A 8 -7.85 0.72 -7.40
CA GLU A 8 -6.69 0.08 -7.99
C GLU A 8 -5.55 1.10 -8.16
N VAL A 9 -4.37 0.74 -7.67
CA VAL A 9 -3.17 1.59 -7.74
C VAL A 9 -2.14 0.91 -8.62
N GLY A 10 -1.81 1.53 -9.76
CA GLY A 10 -0.82 1.00 -10.69
C GLY A 10 0.59 1.07 -10.12
N VAL A 11 1.27 -0.09 -10.01
CA VAL A 11 2.66 -0.21 -9.53
C VAL A 11 3.62 -0.26 -10.72
N LYS A 12 4.72 0.49 -10.63
CA LYS A 12 5.81 0.48 -11.61
C LYS A 12 6.89 -0.53 -11.22
N GLU A 13 7.33 -0.49 -9.96
CA GLU A 13 8.41 -1.32 -9.43
C GLU A 13 8.09 -1.72 -7.98
N SER A 14 8.53 -2.91 -7.58
CA SER A 14 8.42 -3.41 -6.21
C SER A 14 9.63 -4.28 -5.84
N SER A 15 10.12 -4.13 -4.61
CA SER A 15 11.25 -4.91 -4.08
C SER A 15 11.15 -5.11 -2.58
N VAL A 16 11.80 -6.15 -2.07
CA VAL A 16 11.98 -6.32 -0.61
C VAL A 16 12.90 -5.22 -0.10
N ALA A 17 12.50 -4.53 0.97
CA ALA A 17 13.28 -3.44 1.55
C ALA A 17 14.60 -3.96 2.14
N GLU A 18 15.71 -3.32 1.75
CA GLU A 18 17.06 -3.72 2.16
C GLU A 18 17.28 -3.64 3.68
N SER A 19 16.61 -2.71 4.35
CA SER A 19 16.84 -2.38 5.76
C SER A 19 16.14 -3.29 6.75
N GLY A 20 15.26 -4.21 6.32
CA GLY A 20 14.46 -4.98 7.27
C GLY A 20 13.89 -6.32 6.81
N GLN A 21 14.07 -6.74 5.55
CA GLN A 21 13.55 -7.99 4.94
C GLN A 21 12.04 -8.27 5.15
N SER A 22 11.32 -7.37 5.80
CA SER A 22 9.96 -7.54 6.31
C SER A 22 9.04 -6.44 5.79
N ALA A 23 9.53 -5.64 4.84
CA ALA A 23 8.75 -4.60 4.19
C ALA A 23 9.01 -4.66 2.68
N VAL A 24 8.05 -4.14 1.93
CA VAL A 24 8.09 -4.03 0.47
C VAL A 24 8.17 -2.56 0.12
N ASP A 25 9.22 -2.18 -0.58
CA ASP A 25 9.31 -0.87 -1.21
C ASP A 25 8.55 -0.92 -2.53
N VAL A 26 7.64 0.02 -2.72
CA VAL A 26 6.79 0.13 -3.90
C VAL A 26 6.99 1.49 -4.53
N THR A 27 7.22 1.50 -5.84
CA THR A 27 7.17 2.71 -6.67
C THR A 27 5.95 2.62 -7.57
N PHE A 28 5.04 3.56 -7.44
CA PHE A 28 3.83 3.65 -8.24
C PHE A 28 4.12 4.20 -9.65
N THR A 29 3.23 3.86 -10.58
CA THR A 29 3.14 4.60 -11.85
C THR A 29 2.70 6.04 -11.58
N LYS A 30 2.85 6.93 -12.56
CA LYS A 30 2.40 8.32 -12.41
C LYS A 30 0.91 8.45 -12.07
N ASP A 31 0.07 7.60 -12.65
CA ASP A 31 -1.37 7.61 -12.37
C ASP A 31 -1.68 6.91 -11.06
N GLY A 32 -1.01 5.79 -10.74
CA GLY A 32 -1.10 5.15 -9.43
C GLY A 32 -0.69 6.08 -8.28
N ALA A 33 0.35 6.89 -8.46
CA ALA A 33 0.80 7.85 -7.47
C ALA A 33 -0.27 8.91 -7.16
N LYS A 34 -1.07 9.34 -8.15
CA LYS A 34 -2.19 10.27 -7.91
C LYS A 34 -3.27 9.64 -7.05
N VAL A 35 -3.70 8.42 -7.40
CA VAL A 35 -4.69 7.66 -6.62
C VAL A 35 -4.19 7.45 -5.18
N TRP A 36 -2.93 7.03 -5.02
CA TRP A 36 -2.33 6.86 -3.70
C TRP A 36 -2.33 8.16 -2.88
N GLN A 37 -1.97 9.29 -3.50
CA GLN A 37 -1.99 10.60 -2.85
C GLN A 37 -3.41 10.99 -2.42
N GLU A 38 -4.39 10.89 -3.31
CA GLU A 38 -5.80 11.18 -3.03
C GLU A 38 -6.34 10.35 -1.86
N LEU A 39 -6.08 9.03 -1.85
CA LEU A 39 -6.50 8.16 -0.75
C LEU A 39 -5.83 8.52 0.59
N THR A 40 -4.55 8.92 0.57
CA THR A 40 -3.86 9.34 1.80
C THR A 40 -4.34 10.70 2.29
N GLU A 41 -4.70 11.62 1.40
CA GLU A 41 -5.33 12.90 1.75
C GLU A 41 -6.71 12.69 2.39
N GLU A 42 -7.53 11.79 1.82
CA GLU A 42 -8.83 11.43 2.39
C GLU A 42 -8.69 10.79 3.78
N ALA A 43 -7.72 9.87 3.93
CA ALA A 43 -7.47 9.20 5.20
C ALA A 43 -7.07 10.22 6.29
N VAL A 44 -6.20 11.18 5.98
CA VAL A 44 -5.83 12.24 6.93
C VAL A 44 -7.01 13.16 7.24
N GLY A 45 -7.79 13.54 6.22
CA GLY A 45 -8.98 14.39 6.39
C GLY A 45 -10.07 13.77 7.25
N THR A 46 -10.16 12.43 7.26
CA THR A 46 -11.09 11.66 8.11
C THR A 46 -10.66 11.63 9.58
N GLY A 47 -9.39 11.93 9.87
CA GLY A 47 -8.81 12.03 11.21
C GLY A 47 -8.13 10.76 11.71
N ASP A 48 -7.54 10.84 12.91
CA ASP A 48 -6.60 9.86 13.49
C ASP A 48 -7.10 8.39 13.58
N SER A 49 -8.40 8.15 13.51
CA SER A 49 -8.99 6.82 13.53
C SER A 49 -9.00 6.13 12.16
N ALA A 50 -8.83 6.88 11.07
CA ALA A 50 -8.82 6.35 9.72
C ALA A 50 -7.66 5.36 9.50
N ARG A 51 -7.93 4.30 8.76
CA ARG A 51 -6.95 3.29 8.38
C ARG A 51 -7.12 3.01 6.89
N LEU A 52 -6.00 3.00 6.18
CA LEU A 52 -5.96 2.62 4.78
C LEU A 52 -5.69 1.12 4.70
N LEU A 53 -6.62 0.40 4.07
CA LEU A 53 -6.52 -1.03 3.87
C LEU A 53 -5.80 -1.29 2.54
N VAL A 54 -4.70 -2.04 2.60
CA VAL A 54 -3.92 -2.38 1.41
C VAL A 54 -4.16 -3.85 1.07
N LYS A 55 -4.70 -4.09 -0.12
CA LYS A 55 -4.97 -5.41 -0.67
C LYS A 55 -4.09 -5.63 -1.91
N VAL A 56 -3.50 -6.81 -2.03
CA VAL A 56 -2.75 -7.25 -3.22
C VAL A 56 -3.30 -8.60 -3.65
N GLY A 57 -3.70 -8.71 -4.92
CA GLY A 57 -4.49 -9.86 -5.39
C GLY A 57 -5.80 -9.93 -4.60
N ASP A 58 -6.11 -11.08 -3.98
CA ASP A 58 -7.27 -11.25 -3.10
C ASP A 58 -6.98 -11.18 -1.60
N LYS A 59 -5.75 -10.81 -1.21
CA LYS A 59 -5.30 -10.84 0.17
C LYS A 59 -5.13 -9.43 0.74
N LEU A 60 -5.71 -9.19 1.92
CA LEU A 60 -5.43 -8.00 2.71
C LEU A 60 -4.01 -8.12 3.27
N GLN A 61 -3.12 -7.23 2.86
CA GLN A 61 -1.70 -7.27 3.22
C GLN A 61 -1.40 -6.35 4.39
N SER A 62 -2.05 -5.19 4.48
CA SER A 62 -1.71 -4.20 5.50
C SER A 62 -2.88 -3.34 5.90
N VAL A 63 -2.79 -2.80 7.11
CA VAL A 63 -3.71 -1.84 7.69
C VAL A 63 -2.87 -0.68 8.20
N VAL A 64 -2.77 0.37 7.40
CA VAL A 64 -1.83 1.46 7.64
C VAL A 64 -2.56 2.66 8.24
N ARG A 65 -1.99 3.22 9.31
CA ARG A 65 -2.38 4.56 9.75
C ARG A 65 -1.61 5.59 8.93
N VAL A 66 -2.34 6.42 8.20
CA VAL A 66 -1.77 7.55 7.46
C VAL A 66 -1.69 8.73 8.42
N MET A 67 -0.48 9.15 8.78
CA MET A 67 -0.27 10.32 9.66
C MET A 67 -0.31 11.63 8.88
N ASP A 68 0.23 11.60 7.66
CA ASP A 68 0.30 12.73 6.74
C ASP A 68 -0.02 12.26 5.32
N ALA A 69 -0.57 13.15 4.51
CA ALA A 69 -0.79 12.89 3.10
C ALA A 69 0.56 12.62 2.43
N MET A 70 0.68 11.49 1.77
CA MET A 70 1.92 11.09 1.14
C MET A 70 2.20 12.02 -0.04
N LYS A 71 3.47 12.41 -0.21
CA LYS A 71 3.90 13.23 -1.34
C LYS A 71 4.96 12.46 -2.10
N GLY A 72 4.63 12.05 -3.32
CA GLY A 72 5.52 11.25 -4.17
C GLY A 72 4.88 9.98 -4.69
N ASP A 73 5.70 9.15 -5.31
CA ASP A 73 5.33 7.88 -5.94
C ASP A 73 5.88 6.66 -5.19
N GLN A 74 6.49 6.85 -4.02
CA GLN A 74 7.07 5.77 -3.22
C GLN A 74 6.30 5.52 -1.94
N ALA A 75 6.15 4.25 -1.59
CA ALA A 75 5.59 3.80 -0.33
C ALA A 75 6.29 2.54 0.17
N GLN A 76 6.22 2.32 1.48
CA GLN A 76 6.66 1.08 2.09
C GLN A 76 5.46 0.35 2.69
N ILE A 77 5.26 -0.90 2.27
CA ILE A 77 4.19 -1.77 2.73
C ILE A 77 4.80 -2.81 3.65
N VAL A 78 4.34 -2.86 4.90
CA VAL A 78 4.67 -3.94 5.83
C VAL A 78 3.61 -5.03 5.68
N PRO A 79 3.95 -6.23 5.19
CA PRO A 79 3.03 -7.36 5.13
C PRO A 79 2.53 -7.74 6.53
N GLY A 80 1.31 -8.28 6.57
CA GLY A 80 0.74 -8.89 7.78
C GLY A 80 1.50 -10.16 8.19
N THR A 81 1.07 -10.78 9.28
CA THR A 81 1.74 -11.94 9.89
C THR A 81 1.77 -13.20 9.00
N ASP A 82 0.95 -13.23 7.95
CA ASP A 82 0.64 -14.45 7.20
C ASP A 82 1.36 -14.50 5.84
N GLY A 83 2.27 -13.56 5.55
CA GLY A 83 3.03 -13.51 4.29
C GLY A 83 4.39 -12.85 4.45
N SER A 84 5.37 -13.28 3.66
CA SER A 84 6.68 -12.63 3.60
C SER A 84 6.65 -11.41 2.68
N ALA A 85 7.64 -10.51 2.82
CA ALA A 85 7.80 -9.40 1.88
C ALA A 85 8.00 -9.88 0.44
N GLN A 86 8.67 -11.03 0.25
CA GLN A 86 8.86 -11.61 -1.08
C GLN A 86 7.53 -12.08 -1.68
N ASP A 87 6.67 -12.75 -0.90
CA ASP A 87 5.36 -13.18 -1.40
C ASP A 87 4.51 -12.00 -1.90
N VAL A 88 4.61 -10.85 -1.21
CA VAL A 88 3.90 -9.64 -1.62
C VAL A 88 4.50 -9.04 -2.90
N VAL A 89 5.84 -9.05 -3.04
CA VAL A 89 6.50 -8.64 -4.29
C VAL A 89 6.06 -9.52 -5.46
N ASP A 90 6.05 -10.83 -5.28
CA ASP A 90 5.67 -11.80 -6.31
C ASP A 90 4.21 -11.58 -6.74
N LEU A 91 3.30 -11.38 -5.77
CA LEU A 91 1.91 -11.05 -6.04
C LEU A 91 1.72 -9.73 -6.81
N ILE A 92 2.51 -8.69 -6.51
CA ILE A 92 2.45 -7.40 -7.23
C ILE A 92 2.92 -7.59 -8.69
N GLN A 93 3.95 -8.40 -8.90
CA GLN A 93 4.53 -8.65 -10.23
C GLN A 93 3.72 -9.65 -11.06
N GLY A 94 2.71 -10.29 -10.47
CA GLY A 94 1.88 -11.29 -11.15
C GLY A 94 2.54 -12.66 -11.30
N ASN A 95 3.48 -12.98 -10.41
CA ASN A 95 4.17 -14.28 -10.37
C ASN A 95 3.46 -15.29 -9.47
#